data_AF-A0A3N5VL84-F1
#
_entry.id   AF-A0A3N5VL84-F1
#
_cell.length_a   1.000
_cell.length_b   1.000
_cell.length_c   1.000
_cell.angle_alpha   90.00
_cell.angle_beta   90.00
_cell.angle_gamma   90.00
#
_symmetry.space_group_name_H-M   'P 1'
#
loop_
_entity.id
_entity.type
_entity.pdbx_description
1 polymer ?
#
loop_
_entity_poly.entity_id
_entity_poly.type
_entity_poly.pdbx_seq_one_letter_code
_entity_poly.pdbx_strand_id
1 'polypeptide(L)'
;MQQDPPTNDNNDKHYIFGVFFISIAISIALAAIITEIASINKVSMYYYPIIWIGSFAITFLTLFHDKRGLMHSLQSRMKNSIRWPGKVKVLNGICWAGPFAAIAIYPALLPYLVLVGIGLGNISTYLFLRKYSGINHREQLIVGLVSLAAIPVTYGMHTSIIAVKEDIAVMLSRIFVALAYAVGGVYAILTNNGQ
;
A
#
# COMPACT_ATOMS: atom_id res chain seq x y z
N MET A 1 13.17 5.77 -27.70
CA MET A 1 12.62 6.68 -26.68
C MET A 1 13.73 6.98 -25.70
N GLN A 2 14.31 8.17 -25.82
CA GLN A 2 15.41 8.62 -24.96
C GLN A 2 14.78 9.06 -23.64
N GLN A 3 15.13 8.39 -22.53
CA GLN A 3 14.74 8.85 -21.20
C GLN A 3 15.60 10.07 -20.88
N ASP A 4 14.96 11.20 -20.58
CA ASP A 4 15.67 12.37 -20.08
C ASP A 4 16.47 12.00 -18.82
N PRO A 5 17.69 12.54 -18.65
CA PRO A 5 18.50 12.27 -17.49
C PRO A 5 17.75 12.67 -16.20
N PRO A 6 17.86 11.88 -15.12
CA PRO A 6 17.17 12.18 -13.87
C PRO A 6 17.67 13.52 -13.31
N THR A 7 16.75 14.47 -13.13
CA THR A 7 17.02 15.73 -12.46
C THR A 7 16.99 15.53 -10.94
N ASN A 8 17.75 16.33 -10.17
CA ASN A 8 17.81 16.25 -8.71
C ASN A 8 16.42 16.24 -8.03
N ASP A 9 15.46 16.96 -8.59
CA ASP A 9 14.06 17.03 -8.11
C ASP A 9 13.27 15.72 -8.29
N ASN A 10 13.65 14.85 -9.25
CA ASN A 10 13.02 13.53 -9.39
C ASN A 10 13.57 12.52 -8.37
N ASN A 11 14.87 12.59 -8.10
CA ASN A 11 15.56 11.77 -7.10
C ASN A 11 14.97 12.03 -5.69
N ASP A 12 14.85 13.30 -5.30
CA ASP A 12 14.21 13.69 -4.03
C ASP A 12 12.77 13.18 -3.90
N LYS A 13 11.99 13.20 -4.99
CA LYS A 13 10.61 12.69 -4.99
C LYS A 13 10.56 11.18 -4.76
N HIS A 14 11.45 10.41 -5.38
CA HIS A 14 11.52 8.96 -5.15
C HIS A 14 11.91 8.65 -3.71
N TYR A 15 12.91 9.33 -3.15
CA TYR A 15 13.29 9.14 -1.75
C TYR A 15 12.15 9.46 -0.78
N ILE A 16 11.54 10.63 -0.93
CA ILE A 16 10.41 11.08 -0.10
C ILE A 16 9.25 10.07 -0.16
N PHE A 17 8.97 9.56 -1.37
CA PHE A 17 7.91 8.61 -1.57
C PHE A 17 8.25 7.20 -1.05
N GLY A 18 9.52 6.82 -1.12
CA GLY A 18 10.04 5.62 -0.49
C GLY A 18 9.84 5.64 1.02
N VAL A 19 10.18 6.75 1.67
CA VAL A 19 9.95 6.94 3.11
C VAL A 19 8.46 6.86 3.44
N PHE A 20 7.59 7.45 2.62
CA PHE A 20 6.13 7.32 2.78
C PHE A 20 5.65 5.85 2.70
N PHE A 21 6.19 5.06 1.78
CA PHE A 21 5.89 3.63 1.67
C PHE A 21 6.38 2.83 2.89
N ILE A 22 7.57 3.12 3.40
CA ILE A 22 8.06 2.52 4.65
C ILE A 22 7.12 2.87 5.81
N SER A 23 6.64 4.12 5.91
CA SER A 23 5.69 4.50 6.96
C SER A 23 4.35 3.76 6.84
N ILE A 24 3.82 3.55 5.63
CA ILE A 24 2.64 2.72 5.42
C ILE A 24 2.90 1.29 5.90
N ALA A 25 4.03 0.70 5.52
CA ALA A 25 4.41 -0.65 5.93
C ALA A 25 4.46 -0.80 7.46
N ILE A 26 5.13 0.13 8.14
CA ILE A 26 5.21 0.15 9.61
C ILE A 26 3.81 0.28 10.23
N SER A 27 2.97 1.16 9.69
CA SER A 27 1.59 1.36 10.19
C SER A 27 0.77 0.08 10.12
N ILE A 28 0.81 -0.60 8.96
CA ILE A 28 0.06 -1.83 8.72
C ILE A 28 0.59 -2.97 9.60
N ALA A 29 1.93 -3.10 9.71
CA ALA A 29 2.55 -4.11 10.56
C ALA A 29 2.20 -3.90 12.04
N LEU A 30 2.32 -2.67 12.55
CA LEU A 30 1.94 -2.33 13.92
C LEU A 30 0.46 -2.61 14.18
N ALA A 31 -0.43 -2.13 13.31
CA ALA A 31 -1.85 -2.36 13.45
C ALA A 31 -2.20 -3.85 13.44
N ALA A 32 -1.59 -4.64 12.55
CA ALA A 32 -1.80 -6.09 12.47
C ALA A 32 -1.32 -6.80 13.75
N ILE A 33 -0.10 -6.52 14.20
CA ILE A 33 0.50 -7.15 15.39
C ILE A 33 -0.28 -6.77 16.66
N ILE A 34 -0.61 -5.49 16.85
CA ILE A 34 -1.36 -5.04 18.03
C ILE A 34 -2.79 -5.61 18.02
N THR A 35 -3.44 -5.68 16.85
CA THR A 35 -4.77 -6.31 16.73
C THR A 35 -4.71 -7.79 17.09
N GLU A 36 -3.66 -8.50 16.66
CA GLU A 36 -3.46 -9.91 17.01
C GLU A 36 -3.25 -10.10 18.52
N ILE A 37 -2.40 -9.28 19.14
CA ILE A 37 -2.20 -9.27 20.58
C ILE A 37 -3.53 -9.00 21.30
N ALA A 38 -4.31 -8.03 20.84
CA ALA A 38 -5.63 -7.70 21.40
C ALA A 38 -6.61 -8.88 21.26
N SER A 39 -6.60 -9.58 20.12
CA SER A 39 -7.41 -10.77 19.86
C SER A 39 -7.07 -11.92 20.81
N ILE A 40 -5.77 -12.23 20.97
CA ILE A 40 -5.28 -13.26 21.89
C ILE A 40 -5.69 -12.95 23.34
N ASN A 41 -5.65 -11.67 23.73
CA ASN A 41 -6.07 -11.20 25.06
C ASN A 41 -7.59 -11.01 25.20
N LYS A 42 -8.40 -11.44 24.22
CA LYS A 42 -9.87 -11.34 24.21
C LYS A 42 -10.39 -9.91 24.43
N VAL A 43 -9.62 -8.91 23.99
CA VAL A 43 -10.05 -7.51 23.99
C VAL A 43 -11.20 -7.37 22.99
N SER A 44 -12.22 -6.60 23.38
CA SER A 44 -13.40 -6.40 22.54
C SER A 44 -13.05 -5.85 21.15
N MET A 45 -13.74 -6.36 20.12
CA MET A 45 -13.53 -5.96 18.72
C MET A 45 -13.74 -4.45 18.48
N TYR A 46 -14.49 -3.77 19.36
CA TYR A 46 -14.68 -2.31 19.31
C TYR A 46 -13.35 -1.52 19.36
N TYR A 47 -12.30 -2.11 19.94
CA TYR A 47 -10.97 -1.48 19.99
C TYR A 47 -10.16 -1.67 18.72
N TYR A 48 -10.54 -2.56 17.79
CA TYR A 48 -9.72 -2.84 16.60
C TYR A 48 -9.63 -1.61 15.68
N PRO A 49 -10.74 -0.90 15.36
CA PRO A 49 -10.64 0.35 14.60
C PRO A 49 -9.77 1.40 15.30
N ILE A 50 -9.81 1.46 16.63
CA ILE A 50 -9.00 2.40 17.42
C ILE A 50 -7.50 2.05 17.29
N ILE A 51 -7.15 0.77 17.36
CA ILE A 51 -5.77 0.29 17.15
C ILE A 51 -5.29 0.68 15.75
N TRP A 52 -6.12 0.48 14.73
CA TRP A 52 -5.78 0.83 13.35
C TRP A 52 -5.59 2.34 13.17
N ILE A 53 -6.57 3.14 13.61
CA ILE A 53 -6.49 4.61 13.55
C ILE A 53 -5.28 5.12 14.33
N GLY A 54 -5.04 4.61 15.54
CA GLY A 54 -3.91 5.00 16.37
C GLY A 54 -2.57 4.65 15.74
N SER A 55 -2.44 3.45 15.17
CA SER A 55 -1.22 3.01 14.49
C SER A 55 -0.89 3.90 13.29
N PHE A 56 -1.89 4.24 12.48
CA PHE A 56 -1.72 5.17 11.35
C PHE A 56 -1.49 6.61 11.84
N ALA A 57 -2.20 7.07 12.86
CA ALA A 57 -2.04 8.43 13.38
C ALA A 57 -0.61 8.67 13.89
N ILE A 58 -0.06 7.76 14.68
CA ILE A 58 1.29 7.89 15.26
C ILE A 58 2.36 7.93 14.16
N THR A 59 2.28 7.01 13.20
CA THR A 59 3.26 6.94 12.10
C THR A 59 3.15 8.13 11.15
N PHE A 60 1.94 8.61 10.85
CA PHE A 60 1.77 9.75 9.96
C PHE A 60 2.06 11.07 10.64
N LEU A 61 1.72 11.26 11.92
CA LEU A 61 2.11 12.44 12.68
C LEU A 61 3.63 12.60 12.73
N THR A 62 4.35 11.52 13.03
CA THR A 62 5.83 11.53 13.03
C THR A 62 6.41 11.77 11.63
N LEU A 63 5.78 11.23 10.59
CA LEU A 63 6.22 11.43 9.20
C LEU A 63 6.00 12.87 8.70
N PHE A 64 4.86 13.48 9.03
CA PHE A 64 4.47 14.80 8.52
C PHE A 64 5.00 15.96 9.36
N HIS A 65 5.47 15.72 10.59
CA HIS A 65 5.97 16.76 11.50
C HIS A 65 7.01 17.69 10.85
N ASP A 66 7.94 17.14 10.06
CA ASP A 66 9.08 17.92 9.51
C ASP A 66 9.22 17.85 7.98
N LYS A 67 8.26 17.27 7.26
CA LYS A 67 8.42 16.98 5.81
C LYS A 67 7.46 17.76 4.93
N ARG A 68 7.62 19.08 4.85
CA ARG A 68 6.93 19.93 3.83
C ARG A 68 7.09 19.39 2.40
N GLY A 69 8.24 18.81 2.07
CA GLY A 69 8.50 18.16 0.79
C GLY A 69 7.60 16.95 0.51
N LEU A 70 7.23 16.17 1.54
CA LEU A 70 6.28 15.06 1.40
C LEU A 70 4.89 15.57 1.02
N MET A 71 4.41 16.59 1.73
CA MET A 71 3.11 17.19 1.44
C MET A 71 3.05 17.73 0.01
N HIS A 72 4.11 18.42 -0.42
CA HIS A 72 4.21 18.96 -1.78
C HIS A 72 4.27 17.85 -2.85
N SER A 73 5.02 16.76 -2.60
CA SER A 73 5.08 15.61 -3.50
C SER A 73 3.73 14.92 -3.65
N LEU A 74 3.01 14.69 -2.54
CA LEU A 74 1.65 14.14 -2.56
C LEU A 74 0.68 15.06 -3.31
N GLN A 75 0.71 16.37 -3.04
CA GLN A 75 -0.10 17.36 -3.75
C GLN A 75 0.20 17.39 -5.25
N SER A 76 1.47 17.30 -5.65
CA SER A 76 1.87 17.23 -7.06
C SER A 76 1.25 16.01 -7.75
N ARG A 77 1.27 14.85 -7.09
CA ARG A 77 0.63 13.64 -7.61
C ARG A 77 -0.89 13.77 -7.72
N MET A 78 -1.54 14.40 -6.73
CA MET A 78 -2.97 14.68 -6.80
C MET A 78 -3.31 15.62 -7.95
N LYS A 79 -2.52 16.68 -8.17
CA LYS A 79 -2.69 17.58 -9.32
C LYS A 79 -2.56 16.83 -10.66
N ASN A 80 -1.62 15.89 -10.74
CA ASN A 80 -1.45 15.05 -11.92
C ASN A 80 -2.64 14.10 -12.14
N SER A 81 -3.16 13.45 -11.10
CA SER A 81 -4.31 12.56 -11.24
C SER A 81 -5.61 13.30 -11.55
N ILE A 82 -5.75 14.56 -11.10
CA ILE A 82 -6.87 15.44 -11.46
C ILE A 82 -6.89 15.77 -12.97
N ARG A 83 -5.74 15.75 -13.65
CA ARG A 83 -5.67 16.01 -15.10
C ARG A 83 -6.02 14.79 -15.96
N TRP A 84 -6.17 13.60 -15.36
CA TRP A 84 -6.48 12.39 -16.11
C TRP A 84 -7.89 12.43 -16.73
N PRO A 85 -8.11 11.71 -17.85
CA PRO A 85 -9.45 11.52 -18.40
C PRO A 85 -10.41 10.91 -17.36
N GLY A 86 -11.69 11.32 -17.37
CA GLY A 86 -12.67 10.88 -16.37
C GLY A 86 -12.78 9.36 -16.23
N LYS A 87 -12.80 8.63 -17.34
CA LYS A 87 -12.83 7.15 -17.36
C LYS A 87 -11.63 6.52 -16.65
N VAL A 88 -10.45 7.13 -16.76
CA VAL A 88 -9.21 6.65 -16.13
C VAL A 88 -9.26 6.86 -14.62
N LYS A 89 -9.79 8.00 -14.17
CA LYS A 89 -10.00 8.27 -12.74
C LYS A 89 -10.96 7.26 -12.12
N VAL A 90 -12.08 7.00 -12.79
CA VAL A 90 -13.07 6.00 -12.35
C VAL A 90 -12.44 4.62 -12.29
N LEU A 91 -11.73 4.20 -13.33
CA LEU A 91 -11.07 2.89 -13.35
C LEU A 91 -10.02 2.76 -12.25
N ASN A 92 -9.19 3.79 -12.03
CA ASN A 92 -8.23 3.81 -10.93
C ASN A 92 -8.94 3.73 -9.57
N GLY A 93 -10.03 4.49 -9.41
CA GLY A 93 -10.87 4.45 -8.22
C GLY A 93 -11.44 3.06 -7.96
N ILE A 94 -11.92 2.36 -9.00
CA ILE A 94 -12.42 0.99 -8.90
C ILE A 94 -11.28 0.03 -8.51
N CYS A 95 -10.09 0.16 -9.09
CA CYS A 95 -8.94 -0.67 -8.72
C CYS A 95 -8.55 -0.53 -7.24
N TRP A 96 -8.69 0.67 -6.68
CA TRP A 96 -8.47 0.91 -5.25
C TRP A 96 -9.64 0.46 -4.39
N ALA A 97 -10.84 1.02 -4.60
CA ALA A 97 -11.98 0.89 -3.70
C ALA A 97 -12.83 -0.35 -3.96
N GLY A 98 -12.87 -0.84 -5.19
CA GLY A 98 -13.72 -1.96 -5.61
C GLY A 98 -13.46 -3.23 -4.78
N PRO A 99 -12.21 -3.69 -4.65
CA PRO A 99 -11.90 -4.85 -3.83
C PRO A 99 -12.31 -4.68 -2.36
N PHE A 100 -12.12 -3.50 -1.76
CA PHE A 100 -12.56 -3.25 -0.38
C PHE A 100 -14.08 -3.17 -0.24
N ALA A 101 -14.78 -2.61 -1.23
CA ALA A 101 -16.24 -2.61 -1.26
C ALA A 101 -16.79 -4.05 -1.35
N ALA A 102 -16.12 -4.92 -2.11
CA ALA A 102 -16.49 -6.33 -2.20
C ALA A 102 -16.35 -7.08 -0.86
N ILE A 103 -15.49 -6.63 0.08
CA ILE A 103 -15.36 -7.23 1.42
C ILE A 103 -16.67 -7.10 2.20
N ALA A 104 -17.39 -5.99 2.05
CA ALA A 104 -18.67 -5.79 2.74
C ALA A 104 -19.74 -6.80 2.29
N ILE A 105 -19.63 -7.31 1.06
CA ILE A 105 -20.54 -8.31 0.48
C ILE A 105 -20.02 -9.73 0.74
N TYR A 106 -18.70 -9.93 0.68
CA TYR A 106 -18.04 -11.22 0.83
C TYR A 106 -16.91 -11.16 1.89
N PRO A 107 -17.25 -11.13 3.19
CA PRO A 107 -16.26 -10.98 4.27
C PRO A 107 -15.22 -12.11 4.31
N ALA A 108 -15.61 -13.34 3.96
CA ALA A 108 -14.70 -14.48 3.91
C ALA A 108 -13.56 -14.32 2.90
N LEU A 109 -13.71 -13.42 1.90
CA LEU A 109 -12.67 -13.13 0.92
C LEU A 109 -11.74 -11.99 1.33
N LEU A 110 -11.92 -11.41 2.52
CA LEU A 110 -11.10 -10.31 3.05
C LEU A 110 -9.60 -10.48 2.81
N PRO A 111 -8.94 -11.59 3.20
CA PRO A 111 -7.48 -11.70 3.05
C PRO A 111 -7.02 -11.58 1.59
N TYR A 112 -7.84 -12.02 0.63
CA TYR A 112 -7.53 -11.94 -0.79
C TYR A 112 -7.87 -10.57 -1.36
N LEU A 113 -9.04 -10.03 -1.01
CA LEU A 113 -9.53 -8.75 -1.51
C LEU A 113 -8.65 -7.58 -1.05
N VAL A 114 -8.05 -7.67 0.14
CA VAL A 114 -7.03 -6.71 0.59
C VAL A 114 -5.81 -6.73 -0.33
N LEU A 115 -5.27 -7.91 -0.64
CA LEU A 115 -4.12 -8.06 -1.54
C LEU A 115 -4.43 -7.62 -2.98
N VAL A 116 -5.63 -7.95 -3.47
CA VAL A 116 -6.12 -7.51 -4.79
C VAL A 116 -6.28 -6.00 -4.84
N GLY A 117 -6.86 -5.38 -3.80
CA GLY A 117 -7.04 -3.91 -3.71
C GLY A 117 -5.71 -3.17 -3.74
N ILE A 118 -4.77 -3.58 -2.89
CA ILE A 118 -3.42 -2.99 -2.89
C ILE A 118 -2.69 -3.27 -4.20
N GLY A 119 -2.80 -4.49 -4.72
CA GLY A 119 -2.22 -4.93 -5.99
C GLY A 119 -2.67 -4.08 -7.17
N LEU A 120 -3.97 -4.14 -7.47
CA LEU A 120 -4.59 -3.44 -8.59
C LEU A 120 -4.46 -1.93 -8.45
N GLY A 121 -4.70 -1.37 -7.26
CA GLY A 121 -4.61 0.07 -7.02
C GLY A 121 -3.22 0.63 -7.32
N ASN A 122 -2.15 -0.06 -6.90
CA ASN A 122 -0.79 0.40 -7.17
C ASN A 122 -0.39 0.20 -8.65
N ILE A 123 -0.77 -0.92 -9.27
CA ILE A 123 -0.51 -1.16 -10.70
C ILE A 123 -1.23 -0.14 -11.57
N SER A 124 -2.53 0.10 -11.32
CA SER A 124 -3.31 1.07 -12.09
C SER A 124 -2.73 2.47 -11.96
N THR A 125 -2.37 2.87 -10.73
CA THR A 125 -1.77 4.18 -10.47
C THR A 125 -0.43 4.33 -11.21
N TYR A 126 0.42 3.30 -11.19
CA TYR A 126 1.66 3.27 -11.96
C TYR A 126 1.42 3.44 -13.46
N LEU A 127 0.54 2.61 -14.04
CA LEU A 127 0.25 2.63 -15.47
C LEU A 127 -0.29 3.99 -15.93
N PHE A 128 -1.18 4.60 -15.13
CA PHE A 128 -1.78 5.88 -15.47
C PHE A 128 -0.84 7.07 -15.25
N LEU A 129 -0.01 7.06 -14.20
CA LEU A 129 1.05 8.06 -14.02
C LEU A 129 2.04 8.01 -15.20
N ARG A 130 2.44 6.81 -15.61
CA ARG A 130 3.36 6.62 -16.72
C ARG A 130 2.76 7.09 -18.04
N LYS A 131 1.49 6.71 -18.31
CA LYS A 131 0.82 7.01 -19.58
C LYS A 131 0.38 8.47 -19.72
N TYR A 132 -0.19 9.06 -18.68
CA TYR A 132 -0.85 10.38 -18.76
C TYR A 132 -0.07 11.51 -18.08
N SER A 133 0.98 11.19 -17.31
CA SER A 133 1.77 12.20 -16.61
C SER A 133 3.27 12.10 -16.90
N GLY A 134 3.72 11.11 -17.70
CA GLY A 134 5.13 10.90 -18.02
C GLY A 134 6.00 10.48 -16.83
N ILE A 135 5.37 10.08 -15.72
CA ILE A 135 6.04 9.80 -14.43
C ILE A 135 6.24 8.30 -14.27
N ASN A 136 7.47 7.87 -13.97
CA ASN A 136 7.82 6.45 -13.87
C ASN A 136 8.14 6.02 -12.42
N HIS A 137 7.09 5.84 -11.61
CA HIS A 137 7.21 5.39 -10.22
C HIS A 137 7.20 3.87 -10.10
N ARG A 138 8.33 3.23 -10.46
CA ARG A 138 8.47 1.75 -10.46
C ARG A 138 8.20 1.12 -9.10
N GLU A 139 8.44 1.83 -8.01
CA GLU A 139 8.13 1.42 -6.65
C GLU A 139 6.64 1.06 -6.47
N GLN A 140 5.71 1.73 -7.15
CA GLN A 140 4.28 1.36 -7.10
C GLN A 140 4.02 0.06 -7.84
N LEU A 141 4.64 -0.13 -9.00
CA LEU A 141 4.53 -1.39 -9.73
C LEU A 141 5.03 -2.55 -8.86
N ILE A 142 6.14 -2.36 -8.14
CA ILE A 142 6.69 -3.36 -7.23
C ILE A 142 5.71 -3.71 -6.12
N VAL A 143 5.16 -2.71 -5.40
CA VAL A 143 4.12 -2.96 -4.37
C VAL A 143 2.97 -3.76 -4.96
N GLY A 144 2.51 -3.36 -6.14
CA GLY A 144 1.40 -4.01 -6.83
C GLY A 144 1.67 -5.47 -7.16
N LEU A 145 2.81 -5.76 -7.78
CA LEU A 145 3.20 -7.12 -8.17
C LEU A 145 3.44 -8.02 -6.95
N VAL A 146 4.13 -7.54 -5.92
CA VAL A 146 4.38 -8.30 -4.70
C VAL A 146 3.05 -8.62 -3.99
N SER A 147 2.11 -7.68 -3.93
CA SER A 147 0.80 -7.90 -3.33
C SER A 147 0.00 -8.98 -4.08
N LEU A 148 -0.02 -8.95 -5.41
CA LEU A 148 -0.73 -9.95 -6.21
C LEU A 148 -0.05 -11.32 -6.14
N ALA A 149 1.29 -11.37 -6.14
CA ALA A 149 2.05 -12.61 -6.01
C ALA A 149 1.85 -13.28 -4.64
N ALA A 150 1.48 -12.52 -3.60
CA ALA A 150 1.18 -13.07 -2.28
C ALA A 150 -0.18 -13.82 -2.22
N ILE A 151 -1.11 -13.58 -3.14
CA ILE A 151 -2.43 -14.22 -3.16
C ILE A 151 -2.34 -15.76 -3.15
N PRO A 152 -1.59 -16.43 -4.06
CA PRO A 152 -1.47 -17.89 -4.03
C PRO A 152 -0.84 -18.40 -2.74
N VAL A 153 0.09 -17.65 -2.13
CA VAL A 153 0.69 -18.02 -0.84
C VAL A 153 -0.34 -17.96 0.28
N THR A 154 -1.11 -16.87 0.35
CA THR A 154 -2.22 -16.73 1.31
C THR A 154 -3.29 -17.81 1.10
N TYR A 155 -3.61 -18.15 -0.15
CA TYR A 155 -4.57 -19.21 -0.47
C TYR A 155 -4.05 -20.59 -0.05
N GLY A 156 -2.78 -20.89 -0.34
CA GLY A 156 -2.11 -22.10 0.09
C GLY A 156 -2.17 -22.23 1.62
N MET A 157 -1.78 -21.20 2.36
CA MET A 157 -1.81 -21.23 3.83
C MET A 157 -3.22 -21.33 4.41
N HIS A 158 -4.23 -20.75 3.77
CA HIS A 158 -5.62 -20.88 4.19
C HIS A 158 -6.16 -22.31 4.00
N THR A 159 -5.70 -23.04 2.98
CA THR A 159 -6.26 -24.36 2.61
C THR A 159 -5.43 -25.56 3.09
N SER A 160 -4.11 -25.42 3.27
CA SER A 160 -3.19 -26.54 3.49
C SER A 160 -2.83 -26.82 4.95
N ILE A 161 -3.06 -25.87 5.86
CA ILE A 161 -2.80 -26.07 7.28
C ILE A 161 -4.13 -26.41 7.94
N ILE A 162 -4.28 -27.70 8.27
CA ILE A 162 -5.37 -28.26 9.06
C ILE A 162 -5.64 -27.32 10.24
N ALA A 163 -6.81 -26.65 10.23
CA ALA A 163 -7.30 -25.74 11.27
C ALA A 163 -6.63 -24.36 11.42
N VAL A 164 -6.26 -23.68 10.33
CA VAL A 164 -6.01 -22.23 10.41
C VAL A 164 -7.34 -21.48 10.55
N LYS A 165 -7.54 -20.82 11.69
CA LYS A 165 -8.65 -19.88 11.90
C LYS A 165 -8.57 -18.73 10.89
N GLU A 166 -9.71 -18.26 10.39
CA GLU A 166 -9.80 -17.11 9.46
C GLU A 166 -8.91 -15.92 9.91
N ASP A 167 -8.79 -15.70 11.21
CA ASP A 167 -7.95 -14.67 11.85
C ASP A 167 -6.49 -14.66 11.37
N ILE A 168 -5.87 -15.83 11.21
CA ILE A 168 -4.46 -15.95 10.80
C ILE A 168 -4.30 -15.61 9.32
N ALA A 169 -5.24 -16.00 8.46
CA ALA A 169 -5.22 -15.64 7.04
C ALA A 169 -5.37 -14.12 6.86
N VAL A 170 -6.24 -13.50 7.66
CA VAL A 170 -6.41 -12.04 7.73
C VAL A 170 -5.11 -11.36 8.19
N MET A 171 -4.50 -11.81 9.28
CA MET A 171 -3.20 -11.29 9.75
C MET A 171 -2.13 -11.42 8.66
N LEU A 172 -1.98 -12.61 8.08
CA LEU A 172 -0.98 -12.90 7.06
C LEU A 172 -1.13 -11.99 5.83
N SER A 173 -2.34 -11.78 5.34
CA SER A 173 -2.60 -10.86 4.23
C SER A 173 -2.10 -9.44 4.53
N ARG A 174 -2.30 -8.94 5.76
CA ARG A 174 -1.85 -7.62 6.19
C ARG A 174 -0.33 -7.56 6.30
N ILE A 175 0.32 -8.63 6.77
CA ILE A 175 1.78 -8.74 6.77
C ILE A 175 2.33 -8.72 5.35
N PHE A 176 1.72 -9.44 4.40
CA PHE A 176 2.14 -9.38 3.00
C PHE A 176 1.96 -7.99 2.39
N VAL A 177 0.88 -7.28 2.72
CA VAL A 177 0.73 -5.88 2.32
C VAL A 177 1.84 -5.01 2.91
N ALA A 178 2.15 -5.15 4.20
CA ALA A 178 3.22 -4.41 4.84
C ALA A 178 4.57 -4.70 4.16
N LEU A 179 4.88 -5.96 3.87
CA LEU A 179 6.08 -6.36 3.13
C LEU A 179 6.11 -5.76 1.72
N ALA A 180 4.99 -5.77 0.99
CA ALA A 180 4.92 -5.19 -0.34
C ALA A 180 5.28 -3.69 -0.31
N TYR A 181 4.68 -2.93 0.61
CA TYR A 181 5.02 -1.52 0.83
C TYR A 181 6.47 -1.32 1.28
N ALA A 182 6.98 -2.18 2.16
CA ALA A 182 8.37 -2.11 2.60
C ALA A 182 9.34 -2.29 1.42
N VAL A 183 9.12 -3.32 0.60
CA VAL A 183 9.95 -3.61 -0.59
C VAL A 183 9.90 -2.45 -1.59
N GLY A 184 8.70 -1.92 -1.88
CA GLY A 184 8.55 -0.74 -2.73
C GLY A 184 9.27 0.49 -2.17
N GLY A 185 9.17 0.71 -0.86
CA GLY A 185 9.82 1.83 -0.16
C GLY A 185 11.34 1.75 -0.16
N VAL A 186 11.89 0.57 0.19
CA VAL A 186 13.33 0.29 0.13
C VAL A 186 13.84 0.47 -1.29
N TYR A 187 13.15 -0.08 -2.29
CA TYR A 187 13.52 0.09 -3.68
C TYR A 187 13.64 1.58 -4.06
N ALA A 188 12.65 2.40 -3.71
CA ALA A 188 12.65 3.83 -4.02
C ALA A 188 13.79 4.60 -3.33
N ILE A 189 14.13 4.24 -2.09
CA ILE A 189 15.25 4.85 -1.35
C ILE A 189 16.60 4.41 -1.95
N LEU A 190 16.76 3.13 -2.27
CA LEU A 190 18.02 2.60 -2.79
C LEU A 190 18.31 3.06 -4.21
N THR A 191 17.29 3.15 -5.07
CA THR A 191 17.48 3.68 -6.43
C THR A 191 17.78 5.18 -6.45
N ASN A 192 17.45 5.91 -5.39
CA ASN A 192 17.90 7.28 -5.20
C ASN A 192 19.37 7.39 -4.79
N ASN A 193 19.87 6.45 -3.98
CA ASN A 193 21.25 6.48 -3.45
C ASN A 193 22.29 5.84 -4.40
N GLY A 194 21.83 5.32 -5.55
CA GLY A 194 22.65 4.57 -6.51
C GLY A 194 23.18 5.38 -7.69
N GLN A 195 23.22 6.72 -7.60
CA GLN A 195 23.81 7.60 -8.62
C GLN A 195 24.66 8.69 -7.97
#